data_AF-A0A3E2TAU3-F1
#
_entry.id   AF-A0A3E2TAU3-F1
#
_cell.length_a   1.000
_cell.length_b   1.000
_cell.length_c   1.000
_cell.angle_alpha   90.00
_cell.angle_beta   90.00
_cell.angle_gamma   90.00
#
_symmetry.space_group_name_H-M   'P 1'
#
loop_
_entity.id
_entity.type
_entity.pdbx_description
1 polymer ?
#
loop_
_entity_poly.entity_id
_entity_poly.type
_entity_poly.pdbx_seq_one_letter_code
_entity_poly.pdbx_strand_id
1 'polypeptide(L)'
;MVRDIHDYDSLKEAYDDLLMFERFPGPVRSERVENFVTQLKRDIREYVNRVSDCHIVRDELDSFVELVKLPEKLSPLSKESVLEWFYMHRAYCDDRYDGMGCSGQFFTTRVRLFRRRGCWYAYHFVSVDM
;
A
#
# COMPACT_ATOMS: atom_id res chain seq x y z
N MET A 1 -5.03 -25.12 5.71
CA MET A 1 -3.96 -24.83 6.69
C MET A 1 -3.75 -23.34 6.66
N VAL A 2 -3.89 -22.66 7.81
CA VAL A 2 -3.66 -21.21 7.93
C VAL A 2 -2.16 -21.00 7.95
N ARG A 3 -1.65 -20.06 7.16
CA ARG A 3 -0.23 -19.73 7.11
C ARG A 3 0.05 -18.60 8.07
N ASP A 4 1.04 -18.77 8.93
CA ASP A 4 1.30 -17.86 10.03
C ASP A 4 2.25 -16.74 9.59
N ILE A 5 1.70 -15.68 8.99
CA ILE A 5 2.51 -14.55 8.49
C ILE A 5 2.73 -13.58 9.66
N HIS A 6 3.98 -13.47 10.11
CA HIS A 6 4.34 -12.74 11.32
C HIS A 6 5.48 -11.75 11.16
N ASP A 7 6.28 -11.92 10.12
CA ASP A 7 7.40 -11.06 9.76
C ASP A 7 7.42 -10.83 8.24
N TYR A 8 8.36 -9.98 7.81
CA TYR A 8 8.52 -9.62 6.40
C TYR A 8 8.97 -10.81 5.53
N ASP A 9 9.81 -11.70 6.07
CA ASP A 9 10.32 -12.86 5.34
C ASP A 9 9.19 -13.87 5.06
N SER A 10 8.34 -14.13 6.06
CA SER A 10 7.12 -14.94 5.91
C SER A 10 6.13 -14.33 4.92
N LEU A 11 6.04 -12.99 4.87
CA LEU A 11 5.20 -12.28 3.89
C LEU A 11 5.75 -12.47 2.48
N LYS A 12 7.07 -12.37 2.31
CA LYS A 12 7.75 -12.56 1.03
C LYS A 12 7.52 -13.96 0.48
N GLU A 13 7.73 -14.99 1.30
CA GLU A 13 7.43 -16.38 0.93
C GLU A 13 5.97 -16.58 0.52
N ALA A 14 5.03 -15.93 1.23
CA ALA A 14 3.62 -16.00 0.88
C ALA A 14 3.31 -15.37 -0.50
N TYR A 15 3.98 -14.28 -0.86
CA TYR A 15 3.87 -13.68 -2.19
C TYR A 15 4.53 -14.53 -3.28
N ASP A 16 5.69 -15.11 -3.01
CA ASP A 16 6.40 -16.00 -3.95
C ASP A 16 5.54 -17.22 -4.29
N ASP A 17 4.91 -17.84 -3.30
CA ASP A 17 3.97 -18.93 -3.50
C ASP A 17 2.73 -18.50 -4.29
N LEU A 18 2.15 -17.34 -3.95
CA LEU A 18 1.01 -16.81 -4.69
C LEU A 18 1.36 -16.59 -6.17
N LEU A 19 2.54 -16.04 -6.43
CA LEU A 19 3.06 -15.79 -7.77
C LEU A 19 3.28 -17.09 -8.54
N MET A 20 3.76 -18.15 -7.88
CA MET A 20 3.88 -19.49 -8.47
C MET A 20 2.51 -19.98 -8.99
N PHE A 21 1.46 -19.87 -8.18
CA PHE A 21 0.10 -20.30 -8.57
C PHE A 21 -0.49 -19.44 -9.69
N GLU A 22 -0.15 -18.15 -9.77
CA GLU A 22 -0.64 -17.24 -10.81
C GLU A 22 0.10 -17.42 -12.15
N ARG A 23 1.42 -17.67 -12.12
CA ARG A 23 2.24 -17.88 -13.33
C ARG A 23 2.10 -19.26 -13.94
N PHE A 24 1.84 -20.27 -13.13
CA PHE A 24 1.69 -21.66 -13.58
C PHE A 24 0.30 -22.20 -13.28
N PRO A 25 -0.75 -21.69 -13.96
CA PRO A 25 -2.06 -22.31 -13.89
C PRO A 25 -1.95 -23.71 -14.52
N GLY A 26 -1.92 -24.76 -13.70
CA GLY A 26 -2.02 -26.13 -14.19
C GLY A 26 -3.30 -26.33 -15.03
N PRO A 27 -3.37 -27.40 -15.84
CA PRO A 27 -4.44 -27.61 -16.82
C PRO A 27 -5.85 -27.70 -16.19
N VAL A 28 -5.95 -28.00 -14.89
CA VAL A 28 -7.18 -27.91 -14.09
C VAL A 28 -6.81 -27.42 -12.69
N ARG A 29 -7.39 -26.28 -12.25
CA ARG A 29 -7.29 -25.87 -10.85
C ARG A 29 -8.22 -26.73 -10.01
N SER A 30 -7.66 -27.61 -9.18
CA SER A 30 -8.47 -28.35 -8.21
C SER A 30 -9.07 -27.39 -7.17
N GLU A 31 -10.26 -27.71 -6.67
CA GLU A 31 -10.92 -26.96 -5.59
C GLU A 31 -9.99 -26.75 -4.38
N ARG A 32 -9.17 -27.76 -4.08
CA ARG A 32 -8.16 -27.69 -3.01
C ARG A 32 -7.11 -26.59 -3.24
N VAL A 33 -6.66 -26.42 -4.49
CA VAL A 33 -5.70 -25.37 -4.86
C VAL A 33 -6.38 -23.99 -4.79
N GLU A 34 -7.62 -23.86 -5.26
CA GLU A 34 -8.35 -22.59 -5.18
C GLU A 34 -8.62 -22.16 -3.73
N ASN A 35 -9.02 -23.11 -2.88
CA ASN A 35 -9.20 -22.88 -1.46
C ASN A 35 -7.88 -22.47 -0.77
N PHE A 36 -6.76 -23.09 -1.17
CA PHE A 36 -5.43 -22.70 -0.68
C PHE A 36 -5.06 -21.28 -1.11
N VAL A 37 -5.18 -20.94 -2.39
CA VAL A 37 -4.90 -19.58 -2.90
C VAL A 37 -5.80 -18.54 -2.24
N THR A 38 -7.08 -18.87 -2.05
CA THR A 38 -8.03 -17.99 -1.36
C THR A 38 -7.61 -17.74 0.08
N GLN A 39 -7.20 -18.77 0.80
CA GLN A 39 -6.70 -18.63 2.17
C GLN A 39 -5.39 -17.85 2.22
N LEU A 40 -4.44 -18.14 1.34
CA LEU A 40 -3.17 -17.42 1.24
C LEU A 40 -3.39 -15.92 1.00
N LYS A 41 -4.31 -15.55 0.09
CA LYS A 41 -4.69 -14.14 -0.14
C LYS A 41 -5.33 -13.50 1.09
N ARG A 42 -6.08 -14.26 1.90
CA ARG A 42 -6.65 -13.78 3.17
C ARG A 42 -5.56 -13.54 4.21
N ASP A 43 -4.65 -14.49 4.40
CA ASP A 43 -3.57 -14.42 5.38
C ASP A 43 -2.63 -13.23 5.08
N ILE A 44 -2.25 -13.03 3.80
CA ILE A 44 -1.47 -11.86 3.35
C ILE A 44 -2.21 -10.56 3.69
N ARG A 45 -3.51 -10.48 3.37
CA ARG A 45 -4.30 -9.28 3.63
C ARG A 45 -4.44 -9.01 5.13
N GLU A 46 -4.59 -10.04 5.95
CA GLU A 46 -4.68 -9.91 7.41
C GLU A 46 -3.38 -9.36 8.00
N TYR A 47 -2.23 -9.90 7.60
CA TYR A 47 -0.92 -9.39 8.03
C TYR A 47 -0.72 -7.93 7.62
N VAL A 48 -0.94 -7.61 6.34
CA VAL A 48 -0.75 -6.26 5.81
C VAL A 48 -1.67 -5.25 6.52
N ASN A 49 -2.92 -5.62 6.78
CA ASN A 49 -3.86 -4.77 7.53
C ASN A 49 -3.47 -4.59 9.01
N ARG A 50 -2.78 -5.57 9.60
CA ARG A 50 -2.34 -5.50 11.00
C ARG A 50 -1.11 -4.62 11.17
N VAL A 51 -0.16 -4.70 10.23
CA VAL A 51 1.19 -4.12 10.40
C VAL A 51 1.34 -2.77 9.71
N SER A 52 0.53 -2.46 8.70
CA SER A 52 0.69 -1.24 7.90
C SER A 52 -0.52 -0.32 7.97
N ASP A 53 -0.24 0.97 8.22
CA ASP A 53 -1.21 2.06 8.05
C ASP A 53 -1.29 2.56 6.60
N CYS A 54 -0.47 2.02 5.67
CA CYS A 54 -0.53 2.28 4.23
C CYS A 54 -0.71 1.01 3.40
N HIS A 55 -1.45 1.14 2.31
CA HIS A 55 -1.64 0.08 1.32
C HIS A 55 -1.58 0.66 -0.09
N ILE A 56 -0.73 0.12 -0.96
CA ILE A 56 -0.79 0.46 -2.38
C ILE A 56 -2.09 -0.09 -2.94
N VAL A 57 -2.96 0.81 -3.41
CA VAL A 57 -4.27 0.48 -4.01
C VAL A 57 -4.26 0.54 -5.53
N ARG A 58 -3.23 1.18 -6.09
CA ARG A 58 -2.95 1.20 -7.52
C ARG A 58 -1.46 1.33 -7.74
N ASP A 59 -0.96 0.57 -8.70
CA ASP A 59 0.44 0.59 -9.14
C ASP A 59 0.44 0.74 -10.68
N GLU A 60 1.14 1.76 -11.17
CA GLU A 60 1.35 2.10 -12.58
C GLU A 60 2.86 2.30 -12.80
N LEU A 61 3.35 2.23 -14.05
CA LEU A 61 4.79 2.15 -14.37
C LEU A 61 5.67 3.13 -13.54
N ASP A 62 5.28 4.40 -13.53
CA ASP A 62 6.05 5.49 -12.90
C ASP A 62 5.25 6.17 -11.77
N SER A 63 4.16 5.55 -11.31
CA SER A 63 3.34 6.14 -10.25
C SER A 63 2.48 5.12 -9.52
N PHE A 64 2.19 5.38 -8.26
CA PHE A 64 1.30 4.55 -7.47
C PHE A 64 0.42 5.39 -6.56
N VAL A 65 -0.66 4.77 -6.08
CA VAL A 65 -1.59 5.38 -5.14
C VAL A 65 -1.59 4.56 -3.87
N GLU A 66 -1.26 5.20 -2.75
CA GLU A 66 -1.39 4.61 -1.42
C GLU A 66 -2.69 5.05 -0.77
N LEU A 67 -3.41 4.10 -0.20
CA LEU A 67 -4.43 4.36 0.79
C LEU A 67 -3.79 4.36 2.16
N VAL A 68 -3.92 5.50 2.84
CA VAL A 68 -3.32 5.78 4.13
C VAL A 68 -4.41 5.94 5.18
N LYS A 69 -4.34 5.17 6.27
CA LYS A 69 -5.06 5.47 7.51
C LYS A 69 -4.24 6.50 8.31
N LEU A 70 -4.88 7.61 8.70
CA LEU A 70 -4.22 8.65 9.47
C LEU A 70 -4.35 8.40 10.98
N PRO A 71 -3.38 8.85 11.80
CA PRO A 71 -3.42 8.70 13.25
C PRO A 71 -4.71 9.22 13.87
N GLU A 72 -5.25 8.50 14.85
CA GLU A 72 -6.55 8.84 15.47
C GLU A 72 -6.56 10.22 16.13
N LYS A 73 -5.40 10.72 16.59
CA LYS A 73 -5.23 12.09 17.12
C LYS A 73 -5.62 13.20 16.15
N LEU A 74 -5.65 12.91 14.84
CA LEU A 74 -6.04 13.85 13.80
C LEU A 74 -7.55 13.86 13.56
N SER A 75 -8.29 12.87 14.06
CA SER A 75 -9.75 12.73 13.88
C SER A 75 -10.58 13.97 14.24
N PRO A 76 -10.26 14.73 15.33
CA PRO A 76 -11.03 15.93 15.67
C PRO A 76 -10.62 17.18 14.86
N LEU A 77 -9.53 17.12 14.10
CA LEU A 77 -8.99 18.29 13.39
C LEU A 77 -9.75 18.59 12.09
N SER A 78 -9.62 19.82 11.62
CA SER A 78 -10.13 20.25 10.32
C SER A 78 -9.36 19.59 9.17
N LYS A 79 -9.97 19.56 7.98
CA LYS A 79 -9.34 18.99 6.79
C LYS A 79 -8.03 19.70 6.46
N GLU A 80 -7.96 21.00 6.67
CA GLU A 80 -6.82 21.86 6.40
C GLU A 80 -5.64 21.51 7.32
N SER A 81 -5.87 21.42 8.64
CA SER A 81 -4.82 21.02 9.58
C SER A 81 -4.31 19.60 9.34
N VAL A 82 -5.21 18.69 8.94
CA VAL A 82 -4.81 17.32 8.60
C VAL A 82 -3.98 17.28 7.31
N LEU A 83 -4.34 18.10 6.32
CA LEU A 83 -3.59 18.20 5.07
C LEU A 83 -2.19 18.77 5.31
N GLU A 84 -2.09 19.83 6.11
CA GLU A 84 -0.81 20.41 6.52
C GLU A 84 0.05 19.38 7.27
N TRP A 85 -0.54 18.67 8.25
CA TRP A 85 0.16 17.60 8.95
C TRP A 85 0.66 16.52 7.98
N PHE A 86 -0.13 16.15 6.98
CA PHE A 86 0.23 15.15 5.98
C PHE A 86 1.46 15.59 5.18
N TYR A 87 1.48 16.82 4.67
CA TYR A 87 2.63 17.32 3.93
C TYR A 87 3.89 17.41 4.78
N MET A 88 3.76 17.77 6.06
CA MET A 88 4.91 17.90 6.96
C MET A 88 5.53 16.57 7.41
N HIS A 89 4.75 15.48 7.46
CA HIS A 89 5.19 14.22 8.08
C HIS A 89 5.21 13.02 7.15
N ARG A 90 4.59 13.11 5.97
CA ARG A 90 4.33 11.93 5.13
C ARG A 90 4.46 12.16 3.64
N ALA A 91 4.26 13.38 3.14
CA ALA A 91 4.50 13.64 1.73
C ALA A 91 5.98 13.37 1.40
N TYR A 92 6.19 12.69 0.28
CA TYR A 92 7.49 12.68 -0.38
C TYR A 92 7.77 14.11 -0.85
N CYS A 93 8.79 14.72 -0.23
CA CYS A 93 9.24 16.05 -0.59
C CYS A 93 10.28 15.98 -1.68
N ASP A 94 10.20 16.95 -2.59
CA ASP A 94 11.07 17.06 -3.75
C ASP A 94 12.31 17.92 -3.42
N ASP A 95 13.01 17.56 -2.35
CA ASP A 95 14.08 18.40 -1.77
C ASP A 95 15.32 18.48 -2.66
N ARG A 96 15.39 17.65 -3.70
CA ARG A 96 16.58 17.45 -4.55
C ARG A 96 16.31 17.68 -6.04
N TYR A 97 15.13 18.16 -6.42
CA TYR A 97 14.88 18.53 -7.81
C TYR A 97 15.61 19.82 -8.15
N ASP A 98 16.77 19.68 -8.78
CA ASP A 98 17.56 20.78 -9.33
C ASP A 98 17.09 21.19 -10.75
N GLY A 99 16.01 20.57 -11.25
CA GLY A 99 15.45 20.82 -12.59
C GLY A 99 16.32 20.30 -13.73
N MET A 100 17.38 19.54 -13.47
CA MET A 100 18.32 19.02 -14.47
C MET A 100 18.61 17.52 -14.30
N GLY A 101 17.58 16.67 -14.26
CA GLY A 101 17.76 15.23 -14.41
C GLY A 101 16.59 14.40 -13.96
N CYS A 102 16.54 13.14 -14.41
CA CYS A 102 15.68 12.10 -13.88
C CYS A 102 16.31 11.59 -12.57
N SER A 103 15.82 12.07 -11.44
CA SER A 103 16.43 11.81 -10.12
C SER A 103 16.15 10.40 -9.57
N GLY A 104 15.20 9.68 -10.16
CA GLY A 104 14.69 8.40 -9.66
C GLY A 104 13.93 8.52 -8.33
N GLN A 105 13.61 9.74 -7.89
CA GLN A 105 13.01 9.99 -6.59
C GLN A 105 11.49 9.96 -6.65
N PHE A 106 10.88 9.50 -5.56
CA PHE A 106 9.45 9.62 -5.35
C PHE A 106 9.10 11.06 -4.97
N PHE A 107 8.04 11.60 -5.55
CA PHE A 107 7.46 12.87 -5.15
C PHE A 107 5.94 12.78 -5.04
N THR A 108 5.38 13.63 -4.18
CA THR A 108 3.93 13.66 -3.96
C THR A 108 3.24 14.51 -5.02
N THR A 109 2.51 13.88 -5.92
CA THR A 109 1.74 14.58 -6.96
C THR A 109 0.44 15.15 -6.41
N ARG A 110 -0.26 14.38 -5.55
CA ARG A 110 -1.56 14.80 -5.00
C ARG A 110 -1.90 14.06 -3.71
N VAL A 111 -2.68 14.71 -2.86
CA VAL A 111 -3.34 14.08 -1.70
C VAL A 111 -4.84 14.33 -1.74
N ARG A 112 -5.64 13.26 -1.54
CA ARG A 112 -7.10 13.35 -1.39
C ARG A 112 -7.55 12.78 -0.06
N LEU A 113 -7.91 13.67 0.86
CA LEU A 113 -8.43 13.32 2.19
C LEU A 113 -9.91 12.95 2.16
N PHE A 114 -10.30 11.98 2.99
CA PHE A 114 -11.69 11.61 3.26
C PHE A 114 -11.84 11.04 4.66
N ARG A 115 -13.09 10.90 5.15
CA ARG A 115 -13.39 10.32 6.47
C ARG A 115 -14.06 8.97 6.32
N ARG A 116 -13.69 8.03 7.19
CA ARG A 116 -14.34 6.71 7.33
C ARG A 116 -14.33 6.33 8.80
N ARG A 117 -15.52 6.03 9.36
CA ARG A 117 -15.70 5.65 10.78
C ARG A 117 -15.02 6.64 11.76
N GLY A 118 -15.20 7.93 11.52
CA GLY A 118 -14.63 9.00 12.38
C GLY A 118 -13.14 9.30 12.15
N CYS A 119 -12.39 8.37 11.56
CA CYS A 119 -10.96 8.52 11.27
C CYS A 119 -10.73 9.19 9.90
N TRP A 120 -9.60 9.89 9.77
CA TRP A 120 -9.13 10.42 8.51
C TRP A 120 -8.38 9.34 7.71
N TYR A 121 -8.57 9.40 6.40
CA TYR A 121 -7.85 8.60 5.42
C TYR A 121 -7.37 9.50 4.29
N ALA A 122 -6.29 9.11 3.62
CA ALA A 122 -5.76 9.80 2.47
C ALA A 122 -5.53 8.83 1.31
N TYR A 123 -5.93 9.21 0.10
CA TYR A 123 -5.29 8.70 -1.10
C TYR A 123 -4.07 9.58 -1.39
N HIS A 124 -2.89 8.99 -1.32
CA HIS A 124 -1.60 9.62 -1.57
C HIS A 124 -1.12 9.18 -2.96
N PHE A 125 -1.09 10.12 -3.89
CA PHE A 125 -0.62 9.90 -5.25
C PHE A 125 0.86 10.23 -5.29
N VAL A 126 1.66 9.24 -5.67
CA VAL A 126 3.11 9.30 -5.69
C VAL A 126 3.58 8.98 -7.09
N SER A 127 4.51 9.78 -7.60
CA SER A 127 5.14 9.56 -8.90
C SER A 127 6.65 9.42 -8.72
N VAL A 128 7.31 8.75 -9.66
CA VAL A 128 8.76 8.68 -9.76
C VAL A 128 9.22 9.62 -10.85
N ASP A 129 10.25 10.39 -10.55
CA ASP A 129 10.97 11.18 -11.54
C ASP A 129 11.93 10.26 -12.33
N MET A 130 11.51 9.80 -13.51
CA MET A 130 12.22 8.85 -14.38
C MET A 130 12.60 9.42 -15.74
#